data_AF-G1VGU4-F1
#
_entry.id   AF-G1VGU4-F1
#
_cell.length_a   1.000
_cell.length_b   1.000
_cell.length_c   1.000
_cell.angle_alpha   90.00
_cell.angle_beta   90.00
_cell.angle_gamma   90.00
#
_symmetry.space_group_name_H-M   'P 1'
#
loop_
_entity.id
_entity.type
_entity.pdbx_description
1 polymer ?
#
loop_
_entity_poly.entity_id
_entity_poly.type
_entity_poly.pdbx_seq_one_letter_code
_entity_poly.pdbx_strand_id
1 'polypeptide(L)'
;MYRGFNLLLGNNFFRGWDFEGLKEVGSDSFSSQKTSIEEKINSFVRNDGSLDGSMMKANWFPQIKANIFISHSHKDINLALALVGWLKETFGLTAFIDSCVWGYANELLKMIDKEYCYQKETNTYNYQKRNYSTSHIHMMLSVALTQMIDNTECLFFLNTPNSITPNTIINQTESPWIYSEIAMSRLIRKKNLKSTEV
;
A
#
# COMPACT_ATOMS: atom_id res chain seq x y z
N MET A 1 3.38 8.02 -13.33
CA MET A 1 3.48 6.65 -13.89
C MET A 1 3.60 6.62 -15.41
N TYR A 2 4.44 5.75 -16.00
CA TYR A 2 4.51 5.48 -17.45
C TYR A 2 3.42 4.49 -17.90
N ARG A 3 3.36 3.28 -17.33
CA ARG A 3 2.43 2.23 -17.77
C ARG A 3 1.95 1.32 -16.65
N GLY A 4 0.71 0.85 -16.78
CA GLY A 4 0.15 -0.19 -15.92
C GLY A 4 0.09 -1.53 -16.67
N PHE A 5 0.32 -2.63 -15.95
CA PHE A 5 0.31 -3.99 -16.45
C PHE A 5 -0.62 -4.85 -15.61
N ASN A 6 -1.51 -5.56 -16.28
CA ASN A 6 -2.39 -6.54 -15.68
C ASN A 6 -1.71 -7.91 -15.79
N LEU A 7 -1.11 -8.39 -14.69
CA LEU A 7 -0.26 -9.57 -14.70
C LEU A 7 -1.06 -10.85 -14.41
N LEU A 8 -1.01 -11.77 -15.35
CA LEU A 8 -1.48 -13.15 -15.20
C LEU A 8 -0.25 -14.05 -15.04
N LEU A 9 0.13 -14.34 -13.79
CA LEU A 9 1.25 -15.23 -13.49
C LEU A 9 0.75 -16.68 -13.50
N GLY A 10 1.08 -17.42 -14.56
CA GLY A 10 0.75 -18.85 -14.63
C GLY A 10 1.55 -19.66 -13.61
N ASN A 11 1.06 -20.85 -13.25
CA ASN A 11 1.67 -21.74 -12.23
C ASN A 11 3.16 -22.07 -12.48
N ASN A 12 3.64 -21.93 -13.73
CA ASN A 12 5.01 -22.22 -14.12
C ASN A 12 5.91 -20.98 -14.19
N PHE A 13 5.44 -19.79 -13.81
CA PHE A 13 6.22 -18.54 -13.94
C PHE A 13 7.56 -18.61 -13.21
N PHE A 14 7.56 -19.14 -11.98
CA PHE A 14 8.78 -19.33 -11.18
C PHE A 14 9.43 -20.70 -11.39
N ARG A 15 9.05 -21.45 -12.44
CA ARG A 15 9.65 -22.77 -12.68
C ARG A 15 11.15 -22.62 -12.99
N GLY A 16 11.98 -23.29 -12.20
CA GLY A 16 13.44 -23.18 -12.31
C GLY A 16 14.05 -22.06 -11.46
N TRP A 17 13.23 -21.30 -10.73
CA TRP A 17 13.67 -20.34 -9.72
C TRP A 17 13.48 -20.93 -8.32
N ASP A 18 14.34 -20.52 -7.38
CA ASP A 18 14.14 -20.78 -5.97
C ASP A 18 13.05 -19.84 -5.43
N PHE A 19 11.80 -20.32 -5.44
CA PHE A 19 10.65 -19.52 -5.02
C PHE A 19 10.74 -19.05 -3.57
N GLU A 20 11.26 -19.87 -2.67
CA GLU A 20 11.40 -19.49 -1.26
C GLU A 20 12.54 -18.48 -1.06
N GLY A 21 13.68 -18.66 -1.73
CA GLY A 21 14.74 -17.65 -1.75
C GLY A 21 14.27 -16.29 -2.29
N LEU A 22 13.51 -16.28 -3.40
CA LEU A 22 12.91 -15.05 -3.94
C LEU A 22 11.93 -14.40 -2.94
N LYS A 23 11.15 -15.20 -2.22
CA LYS A 23 10.25 -14.70 -1.18
C LYS A 23 11.01 -14.08 -0.02
N GLU A 24 12.13 -14.65 0.41
CA GLU A 24 12.97 -14.07 1.46
C GLU A 24 13.50 -12.69 1.04
N VAL A 25 14.06 -12.56 -0.17
CA VAL A 25 14.51 -11.28 -0.72
C VAL A 25 13.37 -10.25 -0.79
N GLY A 26 12.19 -10.69 -1.22
CA GLY A 26 10.99 -9.87 -1.23
C GLY A 26 10.56 -9.44 0.18
N SER A 27 10.63 -10.36 1.14
CA SER A 27 10.24 -10.15 2.54
C SER A 27 11.16 -9.14 3.24
N ASP A 28 12.46 -9.18 2.97
CA ASP A 28 13.41 -8.21 3.49
C ASP A 28 13.14 -6.80 2.96
N SER A 29 12.85 -6.71 1.65
CA SER A 29 12.47 -5.44 1.01
C SER A 29 11.15 -4.90 1.58
N PHE A 30 10.15 -5.77 1.75
CA PHE A 30 8.85 -5.43 2.32
C PHE A 30 8.97 -4.97 3.77
N SER A 31 9.74 -5.69 4.59
CA SER A 31 9.95 -5.37 6.01
C SER A 31 10.66 -4.03 6.16
N SER A 32 11.70 -3.77 5.36
CA SER A 32 12.41 -2.48 5.36
C SER A 32 11.49 -1.31 5.02
N GLN A 33 10.62 -1.48 4.00
CA GLN A 33 9.62 -0.46 3.62
C GLN A 33 8.62 -0.23 4.74
N LYS A 34 8.12 -1.32 5.36
CA LYS A 34 7.19 -1.27 6.48
C LYS A 34 7.80 -0.53 7.68
N THR A 35 9.03 -0.84 8.07
CA THR A 35 9.73 -0.15 9.17
C THR A 35 9.89 1.34 8.88
N SER A 36 10.28 1.72 7.66
CA SER A 36 10.41 3.14 7.30
C SER A 36 9.08 3.90 7.38
N ILE A 37 7.98 3.26 7.00
CA ILE A 37 6.61 3.79 7.19
C ILE A 37 6.32 3.94 8.68
N GLU A 38 6.49 2.88 9.48
CA GLU A 38 6.22 2.90 10.91
C GLU A 38 7.03 3.97 11.65
N GLU A 39 8.33 4.11 11.37
CA GLU A 39 9.19 5.15 11.95
C GLU A 39 8.71 6.56 11.58
N LYS A 40 8.39 6.79 10.30
CA LYS A 40 7.91 8.09 9.83
C LYS A 40 6.64 8.48 10.56
N ILE A 41 5.76 7.52 10.79
CA ILE A 41 4.54 7.82 11.52
C ILE A 41 4.78 8.04 13.00
N ASN A 42 5.57 7.17 13.63
CA ASN A 42 5.78 7.28 15.07
C ASN A 42 6.37 8.66 15.41
N SER A 43 7.05 9.31 14.46
CA SER A 43 7.47 10.72 14.56
C SER A 43 6.33 11.75 14.68
N PHE A 44 5.11 11.42 14.28
CA PHE A 44 3.92 12.27 14.45
C PHE A 44 3.28 12.14 15.82
N VAL A 45 3.63 11.10 16.57
CA VAL A 45 3.13 10.89 17.93
C VAL A 45 4.01 11.71 18.87
N ARG A 46 3.40 12.64 19.59
CA ARG A 46 4.07 13.48 20.59
C ARG A 46 4.28 12.70 21.88
N ASN A 47 5.15 13.21 22.75
CA ASN A 47 5.47 12.60 24.04
C ASN A 47 4.25 12.44 24.97
N ASP A 48 3.20 13.24 24.77
CA ASP A 48 1.93 13.15 25.50
C ASP A 48 0.93 12.17 24.88
N GLY A 49 1.32 11.46 23.81
CA GLY A 49 0.46 10.54 23.05
C GLY A 49 -0.43 11.22 22.02
N SER A 50 -0.46 12.56 21.95
CA SER A 50 -1.24 13.29 20.96
C SER A 50 -0.56 13.28 19.58
N LEU A 51 -1.36 13.46 18.52
CA LEU A 51 -0.86 13.45 17.14
C LEU A 51 -0.58 14.86 16.62
N ASP A 52 0.56 15.05 15.98
CA ASP A 52 0.89 16.28 15.28
C ASP A 52 0.18 16.38 13.93
N GLY A 53 -1.04 16.92 13.96
CA GLY A 53 -1.86 17.12 12.76
C GLY A 53 -1.23 18.04 11.71
N SER A 54 -0.21 18.84 12.03
CA SER A 54 0.50 19.66 11.05
C SER A 54 1.52 18.83 10.26
N MET A 55 2.24 17.94 10.95
CA MET A 55 3.16 17.00 10.30
C MET A 55 2.42 15.97 9.45
N MET A 56 1.25 15.52 9.90
CA MET A 56 0.39 14.66 9.11
C MET A 56 -0.09 15.34 7.81
N LYS A 57 -0.48 16.61 7.85
CA LYS A 57 -0.89 17.32 6.62
C LYS A 57 0.26 17.49 5.62
N ALA A 58 1.48 17.71 6.12
CA ALA A 58 2.63 18.00 5.27
C ALA A 58 3.23 16.75 4.61
N ASN A 59 3.45 15.67 5.37
CA ASN A 59 4.19 14.49 4.90
C ASN A 59 3.80 13.22 5.68
N TRP A 60 2.50 12.94 5.87
CA TRP A 60 2.09 11.77 6.66
C TRP A 60 2.55 10.42 6.09
N PHE A 61 2.79 10.33 4.78
CA PHE A 61 3.24 9.11 4.14
C PHE A 61 4.66 9.29 3.55
N PRO A 62 5.63 8.44 3.92
CA PRO A 62 6.97 8.53 3.35
C PRO A 62 6.94 8.15 1.87
N GLN A 63 7.54 9.00 1.04
CA GLN A 63 7.70 8.71 -0.37
C GLN A 63 8.84 7.71 -0.56
N ILE A 64 8.50 6.42 -0.56
CA ILE A 64 9.45 5.34 -0.80
C ILE A 64 9.87 5.37 -2.27
N LYS A 65 11.17 5.40 -2.52
CA LYS A 65 11.69 5.34 -3.89
C LYS A 65 11.60 3.90 -4.40
N ALA A 66 10.75 3.67 -5.39
CA ALA A 66 10.60 2.39 -6.06
C ALA A 66 10.44 2.58 -7.59
N ASN A 67 10.85 1.58 -8.37
CA ASN A 67 10.63 1.56 -9.81
C ASN A 67 9.21 1.11 -10.15
N ILE A 68 8.68 0.14 -9.39
CA ILE A 68 7.42 -0.55 -9.67
C ILE A 68 6.52 -0.47 -8.45
N PHE A 69 5.24 -0.18 -8.66
CA PHE A 69 4.19 -0.37 -7.66
C PHE A 69 3.51 -1.72 -7.93
N ILE A 70 3.36 -2.57 -6.92
CA ILE A 70 2.65 -3.85 -7.02
C ILE A 70 1.36 -3.76 -6.22
N SER A 71 0.24 -3.90 -6.93
CA SER A 71 -1.10 -4.05 -6.37
C SER A 71 -1.49 -5.52 -6.37
N HIS A 72 -2.02 -6.02 -5.24
CA HIS A 72 -2.37 -7.43 -5.09
C HIS A 72 -3.49 -7.67 -4.05
N SER A 73 -4.11 -8.86 -4.09
CA SER A 73 -4.96 -9.30 -2.99
C SER A 73 -4.13 -9.66 -1.78
N HIS A 74 -4.64 -9.38 -0.57
CA HIS A 74 -4.02 -9.81 0.69
C HIS A 74 -3.67 -11.31 0.72
N LYS A 75 -4.49 -12.15 0.06
CA LYS A 75 -4.30 -13.60 -0.03
C LYS A 75 -3.09 -14.01 -0.88
N ASP A 76 -2.55 -13.08 -1.68
CA ASP A 76 -1.47 -13.32 -2.64
C ASP A 76 -0.13 -12.72 -2.19
N ILE A 77 0.03 -12.39 -0.89
CA ILE A 77 1.26 -11.75 -0.38
C ILE A 77 2.52 -12.55 -0.73
N ASN A 78 2.48 -13.89 -0.61
CA ASN A 78 3.63 -14.74 -0.97
C ASN A 78 4.02 -14.61 -2.44
N LEU A 79 3.03 -14.46 -3.33
CA LEU A 79 3.26 -14.27 -4.76
C LEU A 79 3.86 -12.88 -5.04
N ALA A 80 3.36 -11.85 -4.37
CA ALA A 80 3.89 -10.50 -4.46
C ALA A 80 5.35 -10.44 -3.98
N LEU A 81 5.68 -11.06 -2.84
CA LEU A 81 7.05 -11.13 -2.31
C LEU A 81 7.98 -11.85 -3.29
N ALA A 82 7.58 -13.01 -3.82
CA ALA A 82 8.37 -13.72 -4.82
C ALA A 82 8.63 -12.87 -6.08
N LEU A 83 7.61 -12.12 -6.54
CA LEU A 83 7.75 -11.21 -7.68
C LEU A 83 8.72 -10.06 -7.37
N VAL A 84 8.69 -9.49 -6.17
CA VAL A 84 9.67 -8.47 -5.73
C VAL A 84 11.07 -9.04 -5.75
N GLY A 85 11.29 -10.22 -5.17
CA GLY A 85 12.58 -10.89 -5.18
C GLY A 85 13.08 -11.11 -6.60
N TRP A 86 12.22 -11.62 -7.48
CA TRP A 86 12.58 -11.89 -8.87
C TRP A 86 12.96 -10.62 -9.65
N LEU A 87 12.20 -9.53 -9.46
CA LEU A 87 12.50 -8.23 -10.06
C LEU A 87 13.85 -7.69 -9.58
N LYS A 88 14.15 -7.89 -8.29
CA LYS A 88 15.39 -7.42 -7.68
C LYS A 88 16.60 -8.21 -8.16
N GLU A 89 16.54 -9.53 -8.12
CA GLU A 89 17.67 -10.39 -8.50
C GLU A 89 17.93 -10.36 -10.01
N THR A 90 16.88 -10.37 -10.82
CA THR A 90 17.03 -10.48 -12.28
C THR A 90 17.36 -9.15 -12.94
N PHE A 91 16.78 -8.05 -12.45
CA PHE A 91 16.88 -6.74 -13.11
C PHE A 91 17.42 -5.62 -12.21
N GLY A 92 17.70 -5.90 -10.94
CA GLY A 92 18.10 -4.86 -9.98
C GLY A 92 16.98 -3.88 -9.62
N LEU A 93 15.74 -4.13 -10.06
CA LEU A 93 14.61 -3.22 -9.89
C LEU A 93 14.06 -3.28 -8.46
N THR A 94 13.60 -2.13 -7.98
CA THR A 94 12.94 -2.00 -6.67
C THR A 94 11.44 -1.92 -6.86
N ALA A 95 10.69 -2.61 -6.01
CA ALA A 95 9.24 -2.65 -6.07
C ALA A 95 8.64 -2.32 -4.70
N PHE A 96 7.57 -1.53 -4.71
CA PHE A 96 6.76 -1.20 -3.56
C PHE A 96 5.49 -2.04 -3.56
N ILE A 97 5.15 -2.64 -2.41
CA ILE A 97 3.93 -3.43 -2.24
C ILE A 97 2.89 -2.58 -1.49
N ASP A 98 1.69 -2.43 -2.08
CA ASP A 98 0.56 -1.68 -1.52
C ASP A 98 0.20 -2.06 -0.06
N SER A 99 0.24 -3.35 0.27
CA SER A 99 -0.14 -3.87 1.58
C SER A 99 0.78 -3.43 2.72
N CYS A 100 1.97 -2.88 2.44
CA CYS A 100 2.83 -2.24 3.44
C CYS A 100 2.08 -1.16 4.22
N VAL A 101 1.13 -0.45 3.59
CA VAL A 101 0.49 0.73 4.19
C VAL A 101 -0.82 0.38 4.91
N TRP A 102 -1.50 -0.68 4.50
CA TRP A 102 -2.85 -0.99 5.00
C TRP A 102 -2.85 -1.36 6.48
N GLY A 103 -1.93 -2.24 6.91
CA GLY A 103 -1.80 -2.61 8.32
C GLY A 103 -1.53 -1.39 9.20
N TYR A 104 -0.74 -0.46 8.67
CA TYR A 104 -0.41 0.78 9.34
C TYR A 104 -1.59 1.76 9.44
N ALA A 105 -2.40 1.94 8.39
CA ALA A 105 -3.56 2.84 8.43
C ALA A 105 -4.60 2.43 9.49
N ASN A 106 -4.74 1.13 9.75
CA ASN A 106 -5.60 0.61 10.81
C ASN A 106 -5.08 0.97 12.20
N GLU A 107 -3.77 0.87 12.44
CA GLU A 107 -3.16 1.26 13.72
C GLU A 107 -3.28 2.78 13.96
N LEU A 108 -3.02 3.60 12.94
CA LEU A 108 -3.21 5.05 13.03
C LEU A 108 -4.65 5.42 13.36
N LEU A 109 -5.61 4.81 12.67
CA LEU A 109 -7.03 5.02 12.92
C LEU A 109 -7.38 4.66 14.37
N LYS A 110 -6.88 3.53 14.87
CA LYS A 110 -7.08 3.10 16.26
C LYS A 110 -6.49 4.09 17.27
N MET A 111 -5.31 4.63 17.00
CA MET A 111 -4.68 5.65 17.86
C MET A 111 -5.52 6.94 17.92
N ILE A 112 -5.96 7.43 16.76
CA ILE A 112 -6.84 8.62 16.67
C ILE A 112 -8.18 8.36 17.36
N ASP A 113 -8.78 7.21 17.13
CA ASP A 113 -10.07 6.86 17.71
C ASP A 113 -9.96 6.80 19.23
N LYS A 114 -8.89 6.20 19.76
CA LYS A 114 -8.65 6.12 21.20
C LYS A 114 -8.49 7.49 21.85
N GLU A 115 -7.81 8.42 21.18
CA GLU A 115 -7.55 9.76 21.74
C GLU A 115 -8.76 10.69 21.62
N TYR A 116 -9.39 10.74 20.45
CA TYR A 116 -10.36 11.78 20.13
C TYR A 116 -11.81 11.29 20.11
N CYS A 117 -12.03 9.99 19.86
CA CYS A 117 -13.37 9.42 19.69
C CYS A 117 -13.85 8.64 20.92
N TYR A 118 -12.93 8.15 21.77
CA TYR A 118 -13.27 7.40 22.97
C TYR A 118 -13.86 8.30 24.08
N GLN A 119 -14.89 7.80 24.75
CA GLN A 119 -15.60 8.47 25.82
C GLN A 119 -15.38 7.68 27.11
N LYS A 120 -14.60 8.25 28.05
CA LYS A 120 -14.20 7.57 29.30
C LYS A 120 -15.40 7.34 30.22
N GLU A 121 -16.40 8.20 30.16
CA GLU A 121 -17.59 8.16 31.02
C GLU A 121 -18.48 6.96 30.69
N THR A 122 -18.57 6.59 29.41
CA THR A 122 -19.44 5.51 28.93
C THR A 122 -18.67 4.26 28.51
N ASN A 123 -17.33 4.31 28.46
CA ASN A 123 -16.47 3.28 27.90
C ASN A 123 -16.82 2.91 26.44
N THR A 124 -17.29 3.87 25.66
CA THR A 124 -17.69 3.69 24.25
C THR A 124 -16.99 4.67 23.33
N TYR A 125 -17.06 4.43 22.01
CA TYR A 125 -16.63 5.39 21.00
C TYR A 125 -17.81 6.24 20.52
N ASN A 126 -17.59 7.53 20.35
CA ASN A 126 -18.56 8.42 19.72
C ASN A 126 -18.66 8.12 18.23
N TYR A 127 -19.82 7.64 17.78
CA TYR A 127 -20.06 7.24 16.39
C TYR A 127 -19.76 8.35 15.38
N GLN A 128 -20.18 9.59 15.65
CA GLN A 128 -19.98 10.69 14.71
C GLN A 128 -18.49 11.05 14.58
N LYS A 129 -17.77 11.14 15.70
CA LYS A 129 -16.33 11.39 15.67
C LYS A 129 -15.58 10.28 14.94
N ARG A 130 -15.97 9.02 15.17
CA ARG A 130 -15.40 7.85 14.49
C ARG A 130 -15.60 7.90 12.98
N ASN A 131 -16.77 8.34 12.50
CA ASN A 131 -17.01 8.52 11.07
C ASN A 131 -16.03 9.54 10.48
N TYR A 132 -15.80 10.67 11.15
CA TYR A 132 -14.83 11.67 10.70
C TYR A 132 -13.40 11.13 10.69
N SER A 133 -12.93 10.49 11.76
CA SER A 133 -11.56 9.92 11.81
C SER A 133 -11.36 8.87 10.72
N THR A 134 -12.31 7.96 10.56
CA THR A 134 -12.29 6.91 9.53
C THR A 134 -12.18 7.50 8.13
N SER A 135 -13.04 8.48 7.79
CA SER A 135 -13.01 9.13 6.49
C SER A 135 -11.70 9.88 6.23
N HIS A 136 -11.15 10.58 7.22
CA HIS A 136 -9.88 11.30 7.06
C HIS A 136 -8.73 10.33 6.80
N ILE A 137 -8.59 9.27 7.59
CA ILE A 137 -7.46 8.34 7.46
C ILE A 137 -7.53 7.56 6.15
N HIS A 138 -8.71 7.08 5.76
CA HIS A 138 -8.85 6.38 4.49
C HIS A 138 -8.63 7.30 3.28
N MET A 139 -9.06 8.56 3.34
CA MET A 139 -8.79 9.53 2.27
C MET A 139 -7.30 9.85 2.17
N MET A 140 -6.64 10.05 3.32
CA MET A 140 -5.19 10.22 3.38
C MET A 140 -4.49 9.02 2.72
N LEU A 141 -4.84 7.79 3.12
CA LEU A 141 -4.29 6.55 2.54
C LEU A 141 -4.48 6.47 1.03
N SER A 142 -5.69 6.76 0.54
CA SER A 142 -5.96 6.79 -0.89
C SER A 142 -5.02 7.76 -1.63
N VAL A 143 -4.81 8.97 -1.08
CA VAL A 143 -3.87 9.95 -1.64
C VAL A 143 -2.43 9.44 -1.62
N ALA A 144 -1.99 8.80 -0.54
CA ALA A 144 -0.64 8.24 -0.47
C ALA A 144 -0.38 7.12 -1.50
N LEU A 145 -1.31 6.18 -1.63
CA LEU A 145 -1.22 5.12 -2.64
C LEU A 145 -1.20 5.72 -4.06
N THR A 146 -2.03 6.74 -4.31
CA THR A 146 -2.04 7.49 -5.57
C THR A 146 -0.69 8.15 -5.85
N GLN A 147 -0.08 8.80 -4.85
CA GLN A 147 1.23 9.41 -4.98
C GLN A 147 2.32 8.38 -5.27
N MET A 148 2.28 7.23 -4.59
CA MET A 148 3.19 6.13 -4.85
C MET A 148 3.06 5.60 -6.27
N ILE A 149 1.83 5.38 -6.76
CA ILE A 149 1.60 5.00 -8.17
C ILE A 149 2.13 6.07 -9.13
N ASP A 150 1.95 7.37 -8.83
CA ASP A 150 2.47 8.41 -9.73
C ASP A 150 4.01 8.45 -9.74
N ASN A 151 4.63 8.19 -8.59
CA ASN A 151 6.08 8.24 -8.38
C ASN A 151 6.82 7.01 -8.91
N THR A 152 6.14 5.87 -9.06
CA THR A 152 6.71 4.71 -9.74
C THR A 152 6.60 4.85 -11.26
N GLU A 153 7.48 4.13 -11.96
CA GLU A 153 7.45 4.07 -13.42
C GLU A 153 6.31 3.17 -13.89
N CYS A 154 6.16 2.01 -13.25
CA CYS A 154 5.17 1.02 -13.62
C CYS A 154 4.24 0.65 -12.46
N LEU A 155 2.98 0.33 -12.79
CA LEU A 155 2.05 -0.36 -11.89
C LEU A 155 1.87 -1.79 -12.39
N PHE A 156 2.12 -2.77 -11.53
CA PHE A 156 1.81 -4.17 -11.76
C PHE A 156 0.62 -4.55 -10.89
N PHE A 157 -0.47 -4.97 -11.54
CA PHE A 157 -1.62 -5.53 -10.86
C PHE A 157 -1.55 -7.06 -10.95
N LEU A 158 -1.43 -7.73 -9.80
CA LEU A 158 -1.46 -9.20 -9.73
C LEU A 158 -2.89 -9.70 -9.86
N ASN A 159 -3.25 -10.11 -11.07
CA ASN A 159 -4.60 -10.57 -11.38
C ASN A 159 -4.73 -12.07 -11.12
N THR A 160 -5.09 -12.38 -9.89
CA THR A 160 -5.37 -13.73 -9.41
C THR A 160 -6.89 -13.90 -9.22
N PRO A 161 -7.38 -15.14 -9.09
CA PRO A 161 -8.76 -15.39 -8.66
C PRO A 161 -9.11 -14.73 -7.30
N ASN A 162 -8.11 -14.48 -6.44
CA ASN A 162 -8.30 -13.81 -5.14
C ASN A 162 -8.50 -12.29 -5.25
N SER A 163 -8.26 -11.71 -6.44
CA SER A 163 -8.34 -10.27 -6.68
C SER A 163 -9.74 -9.82 -7.15
N ILE A 164 -10.57 -10.78 -7.58
CA ILE A 164 -11.94 -10.56 -8.06
C ILE A 164 -12.84 -11.64 -7.46
N THR A 165 -13.47 -11.38 -6.32
CA THR A 165 -14.52 -12.26 -5.77
C THR A 165 -15.89 -11.59 -5.93
N PRO A 166 -16.73 -12.02 -6.88
CA PRO A 166 -18.11 -11.54 -6.99
C PRO A 166 -19.02 -12.46 -6.17
N ASN A 167 -19.13 -12.30 -4.84
CA ASN A 167 -20.17 -13.01 -4.07
C ASN A 167 -20.36 -12.56 -2.61
N THR A 168 -20.59 -11.27 -2.38
CA THR A 168 -21.39 -10.82 -1.23
C THR A 168 -22.28 -9.68 -1.70
N ILE A 169 -23.36 -9.40 -0.98
CA ILE A 169 -24.54 -8.58 -1.38
C ILE A 169 -24.21 -7.12 -1.81
N ILE A 170 -22.93 -6.75 -1.80
CA ILE A 170 -22.39 -5.53 -2.38
C ILE A 170 -21.24 -5.97 -3.29
N ASN A 171 -21.31 -5.68 -4.59
CA ASN A 171 -20.25 -5.91 -5.57
C ASN A 171 -18.98 -5.12 -5.21
N GLN A 172 -18.26 -5.55 -4.18
CA GLN A 172 -17.03 -4.96 -3.70
C GLN A 172 -15.89 -5.90 -4.07
N THR A 173 -14.84 -5.34 -4.65
CA THR A 173 -13.51 -5.94 -4.54
C THR A 173 -13.25 -6.23 -3.06
N GLU A 174 -12.73 -7.42 -2.70
CA GLU A 174 -12.44 -7.77 -1.29
C GLU A 174 -11.50 -6.76 -0.61
N SER A 175 -10.87 -5.88 -1.39
CA SER A 175 -10.19 -4.69 -0.92
C SER A 175 -10.70 -3.44 -1.66
N PRO A 176 -11.32 -2.47 -0.97
CA PRO A 176 -11.60 -1.14 -1.53
C PRO A 176 -10.34 -0.45 -2.09
N TRP A 177 -9.16 -0.84 -1.62
CA TRP A 177 -7.86 -0.33 -2.07
C TRP A 177 -7.55 -0.75 -3.49
N ILE A 178 -7.75 -2.03 -3.83
CA ILE A 178 -7.55 -2.55 -5.20
C ILE A 178 -8.43 -1.78 -6.20
N TYR A 179 -9.69 -1.54 -5.84
CA TYR A 179 -10.58 -0.73 -6.68
C TYR A 179 -10.03 0.69 -6.87
N SER A 180 -9.60 1.34 -5.79
CA SER A 180 -9.01 2.69 -5.84
C SER A 180 -7.77 2.71 -6.73
N GLU A 181 -6.85 1.76 -6.57
CA GLU A 181 -5.60 1.66 -7.33
C GLU A 181 -5.85 1.44 -8.82
N ILE A 182 -6.78 0.55 -9.18
CA ILE A 182 -7.19 0.34 -10.57
C ILE A 182 -7.80 1.62 -11.15
N ALA A 183 -8.69 2.27 -10.40
CA ALA A 183 -9.31 3.53 -10.83
C ALA A 183 -8.25 4.62 -11.04
N MET A 184 -7.31 4.78 -10.10
CA MET A 184 -6.26 5.79 -10.17
C MET A 184 -5.27 5.52 -11.29
N SER A 185 -4.98 4.25 -11.62
CA SER A 185 -4.10 3.91 -12.75
C SER A 185 -4.59 4.46 -14.10
N ARG A 186 -5.90 4.72 -14.22
CA ARG A 186 -6.56 5.29 -15.41
C ARG A 186 -6.61 6.81 -15.37
N LEU A 187 -6.63 7.41 -14.18
CA LEU A 187 -6.77 8.85 -13.97
C LEU A 187 -5.42 9.58 -13.85
N ILE A 188 -4.39 8.90 -13.32
CA ILE A 188 -3.04 9.46 -13.17
C ILE A 188 -2.44 9.77 -14.54
N ARG A 189 -1.80 10.94 -14.64
CA ARG A 189 -1.10 11.38 -15.85
C ARG A 189 -0.04 10.36 -16.27
N LYS A 190 -0.08 9.97 -17.54
CA LYS A 190 0.98 9.16 -18.15
C LYS A 190 2.22 10.03 -18.38
N LYS A 191 3.35 9.60 -17.85
CA LYS A 191 4.67 10.21 -18.05
C LYS A 191 5.31 9.55 -19.28
N ASN A 192 5.84 10.34 -20.22
CA ASN A 192 6.60 9.77 -21.35
C ASN A 192 7.88 9.12 -20.83
N LEU A 193 8.34 8.04 -21.50
CA LEU A 193 9.70 7.56 -21.31
C LEU A 193 10.65 8.71 -21.65
N LYS A 194 11.40 9.18 -20.65
CA LYS A 194 12.56 10.02 -20.94
C LYS A 194 13.68 9.06 -21.28
N SER A 195 14.27 9.18 -22.47
CA SER A 195 15.53 8.52 -22.74
C SER A 195 16.52 8.99 -21.68
N THR A 196 17.01 8.06 -20.86
CA THR A 196 18.23 8.31 -20.10
C THR A 196 19.31 8.37 -21.16
N GLU A 197 19.80 9.57 -21.48
CA GLU A 197 21.05 9.71 -22.22
C GLU A 197 22.12 9.03 -21.35
N VAL A 198 22.66 7.92 -21.87
CA VAL A 198 23.81 7.20 -21.32
C VAL A 198 25.05 7.75 -21.99
#